data_AF-A0A1C6GWL7-F1
#
_entry.id   AF-A0A1C6GWL7-F1
#
_cell.length_a   1.000
_cell.length_b   1.000
_cell.length_c   1.000
_cell.angle_alpha   90.00
_cell.angle_beta   90.00
_cell.angle_gamma   90.00
#
_symmetry.space_group_name_H-M   'P 1'
#
loop_
_entity.id
_entity.type
_entity.pdbx_description
1 polymer ?
#
loop_
_entity_poly.entity_id
_entity_poly.type
_entity_poly.pdbx_seq_one_letter_code
_entity_poly.pdbx_strand_id
1 'polypeptide(L)'
;MSFRKILVGIFMAGIICCGIGAGVTFQEYSSFKYMGEKRIGSNKIAEKTLTENLYTDKTKKLNTSFIAYNNENENIELKTSKSVPKDKIQIKVRYDADNVKDIHIDKNLYNDDEYIGDDIYIDDDYDENSMDNVALENMTQTDESESAQKNPTSQEFFISAVGRMSDIEYVLSYKDEILKNIKERKIYNYVYPQIISVEITVNPENKNLMKI
;
A
#
# COMPACT_ATOMS: atom_id res chain seq x y z
N MET A 1 66.89 5.12 23.36
CA MET A 1 65.54 5.22 23.95
C MET A 1 65.09 3.80 24.34
N SER A 2 64.60 3.57 25.57
CA SER A 2 64.21 2.20 26.02
C SER A 2 63.02 1.69 25.19
N PHE A 3 63.03 0.42 24.76
CA PHE A 3 62.00 -0.23 23.95
C PHE A 3 60.57 0.00 24.48
N ARG A 4 60.41 0.06 25.82
CA ARG A 4 59.12 0.38 26.47
C ARG A 4 58.59 1.77 26.13
N LYS A 5 59.47 2.77 26.02
CA LYS A 5 59.09 4.16 25.66
C LYS A 5 58.64 4.25 24.20
N ILE A 6 59.24 3.44 23.31
CA ILE A 6 58.85 3.34 21.91
C ILE A 6 57.47 2.67 21.76
N LEU A 7 57.24 1.58 22.49
CA LEU A 7 55.97 0.85 22.45
C LEU A 7 54.79 1.69 22.97
N VAL A 8 54.98 2.44 24.07
CA VAL A 8 53.96 3.38 24.58
C VAL A 8 53.67 4.48 23.57
N GLY A 9 54.69 5.00 22.88
CA GLY A 9 54.51 5.98 21.82
C GLY A 9 53.63 5.48 20.67
N ILE A 10 53.87 4.26 20.20
CA ILE A 10 53.07 3.62 19.13
C ILE A 10 51.63 3.39 19.58
N PHE A 11 51.44 2.91 20.81
CA PHE A 11 50.11 2.67 21.37
C PHE A 11 49.27 3.96 21.47
N MET A 12 49.88 5.05 21.96
CA MET A 12 49.21 6.35 22.07
C MET A 12 48.89 6.95 20.69
N ALA A 13 49.78 6.80 19.71
CA ALA A 13 49.50 7.21 18.33
C ALA A 13 48.31 6.43 17.74
N GLY A 14 48.22 5.13 18.02
CA GLY A 14 47.08 4.30 17.63
C GLY A 14 45.76 4.79 18.23
N ILE A 15 45.72 5.07 19.53
CA ILE A 15 44.52 5.60 20.21
C ILE A 15 44.09 6.94 19.60
N ILE A 16 45.03 7.84 19.31
CA ILE A 16 44.73 9.15 18.72
C ILE A 16 44.17 8.99 17.30
N CYS A 17 44.77 8.16 16.46
CA CYS A 17 44.26 7.88 15.11
C CYS A 17 42.84 7.29 15.16
N CYS A 18 42.59 6.33 16.06
CA CYS A 18 41.24 5.78 16.27
C CYS A 18 40.26 6.85 16.75
N GLY A 19 40.66 7.72 17.68
CA GLY A 19 39.83 8.80 18.21
C GLY A 19 39.44 9.84 17.14
N ILE A 20 40.39 10.24 16.29
CA ILE A 20 40.12 11.15 15.16
C ILE A 20 39.18 10.48 14.15
N GLY A 21 39.44 9.22 13.79
CA GLY A 21 38.57 8.47 12.88
C GLY A 21 37.14 8.37 13.40
N ALA A 22 36.98 7.96 14.67
CA ALA A 22 35.67 7.86 15.32
C ALA A 22 34.97 9.22 15.47
N GLY A 23 35.72 10.29 15.75
CA GLY A 23 35.16 11.63 15.88
C GLY A 23 34.64 12.19 14.54
N VAL A 24 35.41 12.01 13.46
CA VAL A 24 35.00 12.44 12.11
C VAL A 24 33.76 11.66 11.64
N THR A 25 33.75 10.33 11.81
CA THR A 25 32.58 9.53 11.42
C THR A 25 31.35 9.91 12.24
N PHE A 26 31.49 10.10 13.55
CA PHE A 26 30.39 10.56 14.40
C PHE A 26 29.82 11.91 13.95
N GLN A 27 30.67 12.88 13.61
CA GLN A 27 30.23 14.18 13.11
C GLN A 27 29.55 14.08 11.73
N GLU A 28 30.04 13.22 10.85
CA GLU A 28 29.43 12.97 9.54
C GLU A 28 28.02 12.39 9.69
N TYR A 29 27.84 11.33 10.47
CA TYR A 29 26.54 10.70 10.71
C TYR A 29 25.58 11.61 11.47
N SER A 30 26.05 12.32 12.50
CA SER A 30 25.21 13.23 13.28
C SER A 30 24.73 14.45 12.48
N SER A 31 25.39 14.79 11.38
CA SER A 31 25.03 15.94 10.55
C SER A 31 23.94 15.68 9.51
N PHE A 32 23.45 14.44 9.41
CA PHE A 32 22.32 14.12 8.54
C PHE A 32 21.05 14.82 9.00
N LYS A 33 20.30 15.33 8.03
CA LYS A 33 19.01 15.99 8.25
C LYS A 33 17.93 15.27 7.49
N TYR A 34 16.84 14.98 8.18
CA TYR A 34 15.61 14.56 7.52
C TYR A 34 14.93 15.77 6.89
N MET A 35 14.65 15.68 5.60
CA MET A 35 14.14 16.78 4.79
C MET A 35 12.65 16.62 4.43
N GLY A 36 11.98 15.61 5.00
CA GLY A 36 10.57 15.31 4.73
C GLY A 36 10.38 14.48 3.47
N GLU A 37 9.21 14.65 2.85
CA GLU A 37 8.81 13.89 1.67
C GLU A 37 9.39 14.47 0.39
N LYS A 38 9.75 13.56 -0.52
CA LYS A 38 10.18 13.90 -1.86
C LYS A 38 9.45 13.02 -2.86
N ARG A 39 8.60 13.66 -3.67
CA ARG A 39 7.87 13.00 -4.75
C ARG A 39 8.83 12.62 -5.87
N ILE A 40 8.85 11.33 -6.19
CA ILE A 40 9.57 10.77 -7.34
C ILE A 40 8.55 10.28 -8.35
N GLY A 41 8.84 10.51 -9.63
CA GLY A 41 7.88 10.38 -10.71
C GLY A 41 7.85 11.63 -11.57
N SER A 42 7.21 11.53 -12.72
CA SER A 42 7.22 12.55 -13.75
C SER A 42 6.10 13.57 -13.61
N ASN A 43 5.20 13.41 -12.62
CA ASN A 43 3.97 14.20 -12.48
C ASN A 43 3.10 14.19 -13.75
N LYS A 44 3.22 13.15 -14.59
CA LYS A 44 2.40 12.99 -15.79
C LYS A 44 1.06 12.44 -15.36
N ILE A 45 0.05 13.29 -15.34
CA ILE A 45 -1.28 12.88 -14.95
C ILE A 45 -1.99 12.26 -16.16
N ALA A 46 -2.42 11.01 -16.01
CA ALA A 46 -3.33 10.34 -16.94
C ALA A 46 -4.69 10.10 -16.28
N GLU A 47 -5.71 9.87 -17.11
CA GLU A 47 -7.07 9.58 -16.67
C GLU A 47 -7.53 8.25 -17.26
N LYS A 48 -8.20 7.42 -16.46
CA LYS A 48 -8.90 6.23 -16.93
C LYS A 48 -10.32 6.25 -16.39
N THR A 49 -11.28 6.02 -17.28
CA THR A 49 -12.69 5.93 -16.94
C THR A 49 -13.15 4.51 -17.14
N LEU A 50 -13.65 3.90 -16.08
CA LEU A 50 -14.21 2.55 -16.08
C LEU A 50 -15.71 2.63 -15.80
N THR A 51 -16.47 1.68 -16.32
CA THR A 51 -17.91 1.60 -16.10
C THR A 51 -18.26 0.22 -15.58
N GLU A 52 -18.72 0.18 -14.34
CA GLU A 52 -19.01 -1.06 -13.64
C GLU A 52 -20.52 -1.23 -13.43
N ASN A 53 -20.92 -2.47 -13.17
CA ASN A 53 -22.30 -2.79 -12.81
C ASN A 53 -22.57 -2.39 -11.35
N LEU A 54 -23.58 -1.56 -11.15
CA LEU A 54 -24.11 -1.24 -9.83
C LEU A 54 -25.21 -2.25 -9.48
N TYR A 55 -25.05 -2.95 -8.35
CA TYR A 55 -26.14 -3.81 -7.90
C TYR A 55 -27.23 -2.92 -7.30
N THR A 56 -28.46 -3.08 -7.78
CA THR A 56 -29.61 -2.31 -7.28
C THR A 56 -30.75 -3.28 -7.02
N ASP A 57 -30.92 -3.72 -5.78
CA ASP A 57 -32.14 -4.42 -5.38
C ASP A 57 -33.22 -3.36 -5.09
N LYS A 58 -34.37 -3.46 -5.76
CA LYS A 58 -35.49 -2.51 -5.57
C LYS A 58 -36.19 -2.71 -4.22
N THR A 59 -35.93 -3.82 -3.53
CA THR A 59 -36.64 -4.22 -2.31
C THR A 59 -35.85 -3.94 -1.03
N LYS A 60 -34.54 -3.70 -1.11
CA LYS A 60 -33.67 -3.47 0.03
C LYS A 60 -32.67 -2.35 -0.22
N LYS A 61 -32.35 -1.60 0.85
CA LYS A 61 -31.29 -0.59 0.82
C LYS A 61 -29.93 -1.30 0.83
N LEU A 62 -29.24 -1.32 -0.31
CA LEU A 62 -27.86 -1.78 -0.41
C LEU A 62 -26.92 -0.65 0.02
N ASN A 63 -26.01 -0.92 0.95
CA ASN A 63 -24.93 0.03 1.27
C ASN A 63 -23.81 -0.11 0.24
N THR A 64 -23.49 0.96 -0.50
CA THR A 64 -22.37 0.96 -1.46
C THR A 64 -21.20 1.79 -0.92
N SER A 65 -20.02 1.21 -0.76
CA SER A 65 -18.79 1.89 -0.33
C SER A 65 -17.71 1.88 -1.42
N PHE A 66 -16.75 2.80 -1.31
CA PHE A 66 -15.61 2.92 -2.21
C PHE A 66 -14.32 2.99 -1.40
N ILE A 67 -13.35 2.16 -1.76
CA ILE A 67 -12.04 2.14 -1.13
C ILE A 67 -11.01 2.31 -2.24
N ALA A 68 -10.18 3.35 -2.14
CA ALA A 68 -9.10 3.60 -3.09
C ALA A 68 -7.76 3.41 -2.37
N TYR A 69 -7.03 2.35 -2.73
CA TYR A 69 -5.72 2.08 -2.15
C TYR A 69 -4.67 3.04 -2.72
N ASN A 70 -3.74 3.48 -1.87
CA ASN A 70 -2.66 4.39 -2.27
C ASN A 70 -3.14 5.68 -2.97
N ASN A 71 -4.31 6.18 -2.56
CA ASN A 71 -4.83 7.48 -2.98
C ASN A 71 -4.17 8.58 -2.15
N GLU A 72 -3.38 9.44 -2.79
CA GLU A 72 -2.63 10.50 -2.10
C GLU A 72 -3.51 11.47 -1.31
N ASN A 73 -4.75 11.70 -1.76
CA ASN A 73 -5.60 12.72 -1.19
C ASN A 73 -6.72 12.14 -0.33
N GLU A 74 -6.83 10.81 -0.22
CA GLU A 74 -7.97 10.07 0.37
C GLU A 74 -9.36 10.51 -0.15
N ASN A 75 -9.39 11.41 -1.13
CA ASN A 75 -10.59 12.09 -1.57
C ASN A 75 -11.21 11.30 -2.71
N ILE A 76 -12.39 10.76 -2.42
CA ILE A 76 -13.29 10.18 -3.40
C ILE A 76 -14.44 11.18 -3.58
N GLU A 77 -14.55 11.77 -4.77
CA GLU A 77 -15.62 12.72 -5.07
C GLU A 77 -16.82 11.97 -5.68
N LEU A 78 -18.02 12.16 -5.13
CA LEU A 78 -19.26 11.64 -5.74
C LEU A 78 -20.00 12.71 -6.53
N LYS A 79 -20.25 12.43 -7.79
CA LYS A 79 -21.08 13.20 -8.71
C LYS A 79 -22.31 12.39 -9.11
N THR A 80 -23.34 13.12 -9.54
CA THR A 80 -24.53 12.50 -10.12
C THR A 80 -24.75 12.99 -11.54
N SER A 81 -25.10 12.08 -12.44
CA SER A 81 -25.44 12.42 -13.82
C SER A 81 -26.54 11.52 -14.36
N LYS A 82 -27.53 12.12 -15.02
CA LYS A 82 -28.60 11.37 -15.72
C LYS A 82 -28.08 10.60 -16.94
N SER A 83 -26.85 10.87 -17.39
CA SER A 83 -26.21 10.13 -18.48
C SER A 83 -25.74 8.74 -18.07
N VAL A 84 -25.55 8.48 -16.77
CA VAL A 84 -25.17 7.17 -16.26
C VAL A 84 -26.45 6.33 -16.04
N PRO A 85 -26.56 5.13 -16.66
CA PRO A 85 -27.69 4.23 -16.44
C PRO A 85 -27.86 3.86 -14.95
N LYS A 86 -29.10 3.50 -14.55
CA LYS A 86 -29.43 3.21 -13.14
C LYS A 86 -28.72 1.97 -12.60
N ASP A 87 -28.37 1.03 -13.46
CA ASP A 87 -27.68 -0.22 -13.16
C ASP A 87 -26.15 -0.10 -13.32
N LYS A 88 -25.63 1.10 -13.56
CA LYS A 88 -24.23 1.36 -13.83
C LYS A 88 -23.66 2.43 -12.89
N ILE A 89 -22.34 2.38 -12.76
CA ILE A 89 -21.53 3.37 -12.10
C ILE A 89 -20.32 3.69 -12.98
N GLN A 90 -19.92 4.96 -13.04
CA GLN A 90 -18.74 5.38 -13.75
C GLN A 90 -17.68 5.83 -12.75
N ILE A 91 -16.48 5.27 -12.89
CA ILE A 91 -15.36 5.51 -11.97
C ILE A 91 -14.25 6.12 -12.81
N LYS A 92 -13.96 7.40 -12.58
CA LYS A 92 -12.89 8.15 -13.24
C LYS A 92 -11.73 8.29 -12.27
N VAL A 93 -10.59 7.70 -12.63
CA VAL A 93 -9.38 7.70 -11.82
C VAL A 93 -8.32 8.57 -12.50
N ARG A 94 -7.75 9.52 -11.76
CA ARG A 94 -6.57 10.29 -12.16
C ARG A 94 -5.35 9.70 -11.45
N TYR A 95 -4.29 9.41 -12.20
CA TYR A 95 -3.11 8.70 -11.69
C TYR A 95 -1.81 9.20 -12.32
N ASP A 96 -0.66 8.94 -11.69
CA ASP A 96 0.65 9.21 -12.29
C ASP A 96 0.99 8.12 -13.30
N ALA A 97 1.01 8.50 -14.58
CA ALA A 97 1.23 7.61 -15.69
C ALA A 97 2.61 6.94 -15.66
N ASP A 98 3.62 7.53 -15.02
CA ASP A 98 4.95 6.94 -14.96
C ASP A 98 5.06 5.91 -13.84
N ASN A 99 4.22 6.00 -12.80
CA ASN A 99 4.24 5.06 -11.68
C ASN A 99 3.22 3.93 -11.82
N VAL A 100 2.15 4.13 -12.60
CA VAL A 100 1.04 3.19 -12.75
C VAL A 100 1.03 2.52 -14.12
N LYS A 101 0.99 1.19 -14.12
CA LYS A 101 0.84 0.36 -15.31
C LYS A 101 -0.62 0.27 -15.70
N ASP A 102 -1.47 -0.04 -14.73
CA ASP A 102 -2.90 -0.18 -14.94
C ASP A 102 -3.69 0.11 -13.66
N ILE A 103 -4.98 0.39 -13.83
CA ILE A 103 -5.96 0.55 -12.76
C ILE A 103 -6.95 -0.61 -12.82
N HIS A 104 -7.14 -1.27 -11.68
CA HIS A 104 -8.12 -2.32 -11.49
C HIS A 104 -9.24 -1.87 -10.54
N ILE A 105 -10.43 -2.43 -10.79
CA ILE A 105 -11.59 -2.24 -9.92
C ILE A 105 -12.11 -3.62 -9.57
N ASP A 106 -12.00 -3.97 -8.30
CA ASP A 106 -12.58 -5.20 -7.76
C ASP A 106 -13.91 -4.86 -7.09
N LYS A 107 -14.92 -5.70 -7.33
CA LYS A 107 -16.26 -5.54 -6.79
C LYS A 107 -16.59 -6.71 -5.89
N ASN A 108 -16.87 -6.41 -4.62
CA ASN A 108 -17.32 -7.40 -3.65
C ASN A 108 -18.77 -7.15 -3.27
N LEU A 109 -19.49 -8.25 -3.02
CA LEU A 109 -20.88 -8.25 -2.54
C LEU A 109 -20.92 -9.07 -1.25
N TYR A 110 -21.43 -8.46 -0.19
CA TYR A 110 -21.49 -9.07 1.14
C TYR A 110 -22.94 -9.18 1.62
N ASN A 111 -23.20 -10.21 2.41
CA ASN A 111 -24.36 -10.26 3.29
C ASN A 111 -23.86 -9.96 4.70
N ASP A 112 -24.47 -9.01 5.41
CA ASP A 112 -24.14 -8.66 6.81
C ASP A 112 -24.62 -9.75 7.79
N ASP A 113 -24.23 -10.98 7.50
CA ASP A 113 -24.48 -12.16 8.32
C ASP A 113 -23.41 -12.17 9.40
N GLU A 114 -23.67 -11.43 10.49
CA GLU A 114 -23.15 -11.67 11.83
C GLU A 114 -21.74 -12.31 11.88
N TYR A 115 -20.72 -11.45 11.90
CA TYR A 115 -19.35 -11.85 12.22
C TYR A 115 -19.32 -12.32 13.70
N ILE A 116 -19.63 -13.59 13.96
CA ILE A 116 -19.18 -14.25 15.18
C ILE A 116 -17.69 -14.43 15.00
N GLY A 117 -16.93 -13.46 15.54
CA GLY A 117 -15.50 -13.62 15.72
C GLY A 117 -15.29 -14.80 16.64
N ASP A 118 -14.95 -15.95 16.08
CA ASP A 118 -14.19 -16.94 16.81
C ASP A 118 -12.72 -16.52 16.68
N ASP A 119 -12.33 -15.60 17.55
CA ASP A 119 -10.94 -15.29 17.83
C ASP A 119 -10.25 -16.53 18.42
N ILE A 120 -9.90 -17.47 17.54
CA ILE A 120 -8.84 -18.44 17.82
C ILE A 120 -7.52 -17.69 17.65
N TYR A 121 -7.07 -17.06 18.74
CA TYR A 121 -5.65 -16.77 18.91
C TYR A 121 -4.92 -18.12 18.92
N ILE A 122 -4.36 -18.51 17.78
CA ILE A 122 -3.26 -19.47 17.79
C ILE A 122 -2.09 -18.68 18.37
N ASP A 123 -1.75 -19.00 19.63
CA ASP A 123 -0.49 -18.60 20.23
C ASP A 123 0.63 -19.11 19.30
N ASP A 124 1.32 -18.19 18.65
CA ASP A 124 2.48 -18.45 17.81
C ASP A 124 3.70 -18.77 18.71
N ASP A 125 3.63 -19.84 19.50
CA ASP A 125 4.82 -20.49 20.06
C ASP A 125 5.46 -21.35 18.95
N TYR A 126 6.25 -20.67 18.11
CA TYR A 126 7.15 -21.30 17.13
C TYR A 126 8.21 -22.14 17.85
N ASP A 127 7.97 -23.45 18.03
CA ASP A 127 9.01 -24.43 18.31
C ASP A 127 9.49 -25.07 17.00
N GLU A 128 10.62 -24.58 16.52
CA GLU A 128 11.33 -25.02 15.31
C GLU A 128 12.06 -26.34 15.59
N ASN A 129 11.35 -27.46 15.71
CA ASN A 129 11.92 -28.81 15.55
C ASN A 129 10.85 -29.91 15.58
N SER A 130 10.36 -30.33 14.41
CA SER A 130 10.09 -31.74 14.07
C SER A 130 9.33 -31.83 12.75
N MET A 131 10.07 -31.82 11.64
CA MET A 131 9.58 -32.54 10.46
C MET A 131 9.68 -34.02 10.77
N ASP A 132 8.54 -34.70 10.92
CA ASP A 132 8.34 -36.06 10.38
C ASP A 132 6.89 -36.53 10.54
N ASN A 133 6.23 -36.68 9.38
CA ASN A 133 5.24 -37.70 9.01
C ASN A 133 4.10 -38.03 9.99
N VAL A 134 2.86 -37.59 9.72
CA VAL A 134 1.69 -38.50 9.77
C VAL A 134 0.58 -38.04 8.80
N ALA A 135 0.25 -38.95 7.87
CA ALA A 135 -1.00 -39.18 7.17
C ALA A 135 -1.87 -38.01 6.67
N LEU A 136 -1.90 -37.90 5.34
CA LEU A 136 -3.01 -37.42 4.55
C LEU A 136 -4.25 -38.30 4.83
N GLU A 137 -5.05 -37.96 5.83
CA GLU A 137 -6.40 -38.49 5.98
C GLU A 137 -7.42 -37.48 5.45
N ASN A 138 -8.17 -37.94 4.45
CA ASN A 138 -9.23 -37.25 3.74
C ASN A 138 -10.20 -36.54 4.70
N MET A 139 -10.17 -35.21 4.73
CA MET A 139 -11.36 -34.44 5.11
C MET A 139 -12.30 -34.42 3.90
N THR A 140 -13.28 -35.31 3.98
CA THR A 140 -14.48 -35.37 3.16
C THR A 140 -14.98 -33.98 2.79
N GLN A 141 -15.05 -33.72 1.48
CA GLN A 141 -15.96 -32.75 0.91
C GLN A 141 -17.37 -33.14 1.35
N THR A 142 -17.91 -32.43 2.32
CA THR A 142 -19.34 -32.42 2.56
C THR A 142 -19.96 -31.50 1.52
N ASP A 143 -20.38 -32.10 0.41
CA ASP A 143 -21.41 -31.53 -0.46
C ASP A 143 -22.72 -31.45 0.34
N GLU A 144 -23.00 -30.28 0.91
CA GLU A 144 -24.35 -29.86 1.32
C GLU A 144 -24.62 -28.52 0.62
N SER A 145 -25.13 -28.60 -0.61
CA SER A 145 -26.56 -28.45 -0.94
C SER A 145 -27.07 -27.01 -0.79
N GLU A 146 -27.24 -26.36 -1.95
CA GLU A 146 -28.19 -25.27 -2.22
C GLU A 146 -28.19 -24.13 -1.18
N SER A 147 -27.17 -23.25 -1.25
CA SER A 147 -27.29 -21.93 -0.64
C SER A 147 -28.48 -21.21 -1.29
N ALA A 148 -29.60 -21.09 -0.58
CA ALA A 148 -30.64 -20.13 -0.91
C ALA A 148 -29.94 -18.79 -1.17
N GLN A 149 -30.05 -18.28 -2.39
CA GLN A 149 -29.36 -17.09 -2.89
C GLN A 149 -29.75 -15.89 -2.00
N LYS A 150 -28.98 -15.65 -0.93
CA LYS A 150 -29.22 -14.55 -0.02
C LYS A 150 -28.82 -13.26 -0.73
N ASN A 151 -29.78 -12.35 -0.93
CA ASN A 151 -29.53 -11.08 -1.60
C ASN A 151 -28.53 -10.24 -0.79
N PRO A 152 -27.43 -9.75 -1.40
CA PRO A 152 -26.40 -8.98 -0.72
C PRO A 152 -26.97 -7.71 -0.07
N THR A 153 -26.45 -7.36 1.11
CA THR A 153 -26.82 -6.16 1.89
C THR A 153 -25.80 -5.03 1.70
N SER A 154 -24.58 -5.35 1.29
CA SER A 154 -23.50 -4.38 1.06
C SER A 154 -22.73 -4.68 -0.24
N GLN A 155 -22.25 -3.61 -0.89
CA GLN A 155 -21.40 -3.66 -2.08
C GLN A 155 -20.20 -2.75 -1.90
N GLU A 156 -19.01 -3.24 -2.21
CA GLU A 156 -17.78 -2.47 -2.10
C GLU A 156 -17.02 -2.47 -3.41
N PHE A 157 -16.47 -1.31 -3.78
CA PHE A 157 -15.59 -1.15 -4.93
C PHE A 157 -14.18 -0.82 -4.44
N PHE A 158 -13.24 -1.71 -4.72
CA PHE A 158 -11.83 -1.52 -4.44
C PHE A 158 -11.12 -1.01 -5.69
N ILE A 159 -10.55 0.17 -5.60
CA ILE A 159 -9.83 0.83 -6.68
C ILE A 159 -8.35 0.73 -6.36
N SER A 160 -7.62 -0.02 -7.17
CA SER A 160 -6.20 -0.27 -6.97
C SER A 160 -5.40 0.08 -8.22
N ALA A 161 -4.15 0.52 -7.99
CA ALA A 161 -3.19 0.77 -9.04
C ALA A 161 -2.12 -0.32 -9.04
N VAL A 162 -1.84 -0.86 -10.22
CA VAL A 162 -0.71 -1.76 -10.42
C VAL A 162 0.51 -0.91 -10.74
N GLY A 163 1.51 -0.95 -9.87
CA GLY A 163 2.79 -0.28 -10.10
C GLY A 163 3.48 -0.76 -11.38
N ARG A 164 4.17 0.13 -12.10
CA ARG A 164 4.98 -0.25 -13.27
C ARG A 164 6.24 -1.02 -12.93
N MET A 165 6.80 -0.73 -11.77
CA MET A 165 8.13 -1.12 -11.35
C MET A 165 8.04 -1.76 -9.96
N SER A 166 8.93 -2.70 -9.69
CA SER A 166 9.12 -3.21 -8.33
C SER A 166 9.78 -2.15 -7.44
N ASP A 167 9.67 -2.28 -6.13
CA ASP A 167 10.29 -1.33 -5.18
C ASP A 167 11.80 -1.18 -5.40
N ILE A 168 12.49 -2.29 -5.70
CA ILE A 168 13.92 -2.29 -5.99
C ILE A 168 14.22 -1.51 -7.27
N GLU A 169 13.39 -1.68 -8.29
CA GLU A 169 13.58 -1.03 -9.58
C GLU A 169 13.37 0.50 -9.47
N TYR A 170 12.44 0.96 -8.63
CA TYR A 170 12.33 2.39 -8.27
C TYR A 170 13.61 2.89 -7.60
N VAL A 171 14.11 2.21 -6.57
CA VAL A 171 15.35 2.62 -5.89
C VAL A 171 16.52 2.71 -6.87
N LEU A 172 16.66 1.74 -7.77
CA LEU A 172 17.73 1.72 -8.76
C LEU A 172 17.57 2.83 -9.81
N SER A 173 16.34 3.17 -10.18
CA SER A 173 16.05 4.24 -11.13
C SER A 173 16.38 5.63 -10.60
N TYR A 174 16.20 5.85 -9.30
CA TYR A 174 16.51 7.12 -8.62
C TYR A 174 17.84 7.09 -7.84
N LYS A 175 18.66 6.05 -8.02
CA LYS A 175 19.89 5.82 -7.22
C LYS A 175 20.83 7.02 -7.22
N ASP A 176 21.01 7.68 -8.35
CA ASP A 176 22.00 8.76 -8.48
C ASP A 176 21.56 9.98 -7.70
N GLU A 177 20.25 10.25 -7.68
CA GLU A 177 19.64 11.28 -6.87
C GLU A 177 19.68 10.94 -5.37
N ILE A 178 19.38 9.68 -5.01
CA ILE A 178 19.48 9.20 -3.63
C ILE A 178 20.92 9.36 -3.12
N LEU A 179 21.91 8.92 -3.90
CA LEU A 179 23.32 9.04 -3.57
C LEU A 179 23.78 10.50 -3.48
N LYS A 180 23.28 11.38 -4.36
CA LYS A 180 23.53 12.81 -4.27
C LYS A 180 22.99 13.38 -2.95
N ASN A 181 21.76 13.04 -2.57
CA ASN A 181 21.15 13.54 -1.33
C ASN A 181 21.89 13.01 -0.09
N ILE A 182 22.34 11.74 -0.10
CA ILE A 182 23.18 11.18 0.95
C ILE A 182 24.52 11.92 1.07
N LYS A 183 25.19 12.22 -0.05
CA LYS A 183 26.43 13.04 -0.06
C LYS A 183 26.20 14.43 0.51
N GLU A 184 25.02 15.01 0.30
CA GLU A 184 24.60 16.28 0.87
C GLU A 184 24.10 16.17 2.33
N ARG A 185 24.17 14.98 2.95
CA ARG A 185 23.69 14.70 4.31
C ARG A 185 22.19 14.93 4.47
N LYS A 186 21.41 14.64 3.43
CA LYS A 186 19.96 14.80 3.37
C LYS A 186 19.29 13.46 3.20
N ILE A 187 18.39 13.12 4.11
CA ILE A 187 17.50 11.96 4.00
C ILE A 187 16.11 12.44 3.66
N TYR A 188 15.47 11.80 2.70
CA TYR A 188 14.10 12.07 2.29
C TYR A 188 13.28 10.79 2.44
N ASN A 189 11.98 10.93 2.72
CA ASN A 189 11.01 9.88 2.44
C ASN A 189 10.63 9.99 0.95
N TYR A 190 11.12 9.07 0.13
CA TYR A 190 10.82 9.06 -1.29
C TYR A 190 9.45 8.42 -1.51
N VAL A 191 8.50 9.21 -2.00
CA VAL A 191 7.13 8.78 -2.25
C VAL A 191 6.86 8.80 -3.74
N TYR A 192 6.21 7.77 -4.26
CA TYR A 192 5.81 7.70 -5.66
C TYR A 192 4.27 7.67 -5.74
N PRO A 193 3.61 8.80 -6.06
CA PRO A 193 2.16 8.85 -6.22
C PRO A 193 1.67 7.77 -7.18
N GLN A 194 0.62 7.03 -6.80
CA GLN A 194 -0.07 6.13 -7.73
C GLN A 194 -1.40 6.73 -8.14
N ILE A 195 -2.38 6.76 -7.23
CA ILE A 195 -3.69 7.36 -7.46
C ILE A 195 -3.70 8.78 -6.90
N ILE A 196 -4.07 9.74 -7.74
CA ILE A 196 -4.10 11.17 -7.39
C ILE A 196 -5.50 11.56 -6.92
N SER A 197 -6.54 11.10 -7.62
CA SER A 197 -7.93 11.35 -7.23
C SER A 197 -8.88 10.36 -7.89
N VAL A 198 -10.01 10.11 -7.23
CA VAL A 198 -11.09 9.29 -7.75
C VAL A 198 -12.37 10.11 -7.80
N GLU A 199 -13.03 10.09 -8.95
CA GLU A 199 -14.36 10.65 -9.15
C GLU A 199 -15.34 9.53 -9.50
N ILE A 200 -16.37 9.41 -8.68
CA ILE A 200 -17.45 8.44 -8.82
C ILE A 200 -18.67 9.16 -9.38
N THR A 201 -19.20 8.72 -10.52
CA THR A 201 -20.43 9.26 -11.10
C THR A 201 -21.52 8.21 -11.14
N VAL A 202 -22.67 8.51 -10.54
CA VAL A 202 -23.84 7.61 -10.47
C VAL A 202 -25.10 8.29 -10.99
N ASN A 203 -26.13 7.50 -11.29
CA ASN A 203 -27.44 8.07 -11.55
C ASN A 203 -27.97 8.81 -10.30
N PRO A 204 -28.60 10.01 -10.44
CA PRO A 204 -29.14 10.75 -9.29
C PRO A 204 -30.07 9.95 -8.38
N GLU A 205 -30.81 8.97 -8.90
CA GLU A 205 -31.70 8.12 -8.11
C GLU A 205 -30.95 7.21 -7.13
N ASN A 206 -29.68 6.90 -7.41
CA ASN A 206 -28.86 6.00 -6.60
C ASN A 206 -28.01 6.73 -5.57
N LYS A 207 -28.06 8.07 -5.52
CA LYS A 207 -27.23 8.87 -4.61
C LYS A 207 -27.40 8.45 -3.15
N ASN A 208 -28.62 8.09 -2.74
CA ASN A 208 -28.95 7.72 -1.37
C ASN A 208 -28.47 6.31 -0.96
N LEU A 209 -27.91 5.54 -1.92
CA LEU A 209 -27.34 4.21 -1.70
C LEU A 209 -25.81 4.27 -1.45
N MET A 210 -25.19 5.42 -1.70
CA MET A 210 -23.74 5.61 -1.60
C MET A 210 -23.36 6.03 -0.18
N LYS A 211 -22.39 5.34 0.40
CA LYS A 211 -21.62 5.78 1.57
C LYS A 211 -20.24 6.19 1.08
N ILE A 212 -19.89 7.44 1.33
CA ILE A 212 -18.55 8.00 1.12
C ILE A 212 -18.08 8.50 2.46
#